data_AF-A0AAJ3UHB9-F1
#
_entry.id   AF-A0AAJ3UHB9-F1
#
_cell.length_a   1.000
_cell.length_b   1.000
_cell.length_c   1.000
_cell.angle_alpha   90.00
_cell.angle_beta   90.00
_cell.angle_gamma   90.00
#
_symmetry.space_group_name_H-M   'P 1'
#
loop_
_entity.id
_entity.type
_entity.pdbx_description
1 polymer ?
#
loop_
_entity_poly.entity_id
_entity_poly.type
_entity_poly.pdbx_seq_one_letter_code
_entity_poly.pdbx_strand_id
1 'polypeptide(L)'
;MSDNGFVPLLVCGGVALWFWFGDPGRFVANQLYKEDAAPWETVDAFYYPDRSNLSVFQSRPGLKSVDECRAAVNGLAFAASDAGLNRGDYECGVGKLNGDYYGLSVYRLTVR
;
A
#
# COMPACT_ATOMS: atom_id res chain seq x y z
N MET A 1 -16.01 -34.85 33.23
CA MET A 1 -15.82 -33.41 33.51
C MET A 1 -15.28 -32.77 32.24
N SER A 2 -15.81 -31.60 31.91
CA SER A 2 -15.75 -30.96 30.60
C SER A 2 -14.34 -30.43 30.28
N ASP A 3 -13.60 -31.09 29.38
CA ASP A 3 -12.29 -30.66 28.83
C ASP A 3 -12.38 -29.41 27.91
N ASN A 4 -13.37 -28.55 28.14
CA ASN A 4 -13.66 -27.38 27.31
C ASN A 4 -12.99 -26.09 27.81
N GLY A 5 -12.20 -26.15 28.90
CA GLY A 5 -11.46 -25.00 29.45
C GLY A 5 -10.08 -24.78 28.85
N PHE A 6 -9.47 -25.82 28.26
CA PHE A 6 -8.11 -25.75 27.71
C PHE A 6 -8.08 -25.15 26.30
N VAL A 7 -9.10 -25.45 25.48
CA VAL A 7 -9.28 -24.91 24.12
C VAL A 7 -9.35 -23.37 24.10
N PRO A 8 -10.19 -22.69 24.92
CA PRO A 8 -10.24 -21.24 24.92
C PRO A 8 -8.92 -20.61 25.40
N LEU A 9 -8.19 -21.26 26.33
CA LEU A 9 -6.92 -20.78 26.85
C LEU A 9 -5.80 -20.86 25.79
N LEU A 10 -5.77 -21.93 24.99
CA LEU A 10 -4.88 -22.05 23.83
C LEU A 10 -5.20 -21.02 22.74
N VAL A 11 -6.48 -20.77 22.46
CA VAL A 11 -6.89 -19.76 21.47
C VAL A 11 -6.48 -18.36 21.94
N CYS A 12 -6.76 -17.99 23.19
CA CYS A 12 -6.33 -16.70 23.74
C CYS A 12 -4.80 -16.56 23.77
N GLY A 13 -4.08 -17.60 24.17
CA GLY A 13 -2.61 -17.61 24.15
C GLY A 13 -2.05 -17.46 22.74
N GLY A 14 -2.63 -18.14 21.75
CA GLY A 14 -2.25 -18.03 20.34
C GLY A 14 -2.49 -16.64 19.76
N VAL A 15 -3.64 -16.02 20.06
CA VAL A 15 -3.95 -14.64 19.62
C VAL A 15 -3.02 -13.62 20.28
N ALA A 16 -2.71 -13.78 21.56
CA ALA A 16 -1.77 -12.89 22.26
C ALA A 16 -0.35 -12.98 21.69
N LEU A 17 0.13 -14.20 21.42
CA LEU A 17 1.41 -14.43 20.74
C LEU A 17 1.41 -13.84 19.32
N TRP A 18 0.32 -14.00 18.57
CA TRP A 18 0.17 -13.40 17.25
C TRP A 18 0.21 -11.88 17.30
N PHE A 19 -0.43 -11.25 18.29
CA PHE A 19 -0.37 -9.80 18.47
C PHE A 19 1.04 -9.30 18.83
N TRP A 20 1.83 -10.12 19.52
CA TRP A 20 3.19 -9.76 19.93
C TRP A 20 4.24 -9.93 18.83
N PHE A 21 4.10 -10.98 18.01
CA PHE A 21 5.09 -11.33 16.97
C PHE A 21 4.63 -11.01 15.53
N GLY A 22 3.34 -10.79 15.31
CA GLY A 22 2.78 -10.49 14.00
C GLY A 22 2.64 -8.99 13.72
N ASP A 23 2.22 -8.68 12.49
CA ASP A 23 1.79 -7.33 12.09
C ASP A 23 0.25 -7.35 11.91
N PRO A 24 -0.51 -7.18 13.00
CA PRO A 24 -1.97 -7.24 12.94
C PRO A 24 -2.54 -6.13 12.06
N GLY A 25 -1.89 -4.96 12.02
CA GLY A 25 -2.29 -3.84 11.16
C GLY A 25 -2.25 -4.22 9.68
N ARG A 26 -1.15 -4.81 9.22
CA ARG A 26 -1.00 -5.31 7.85
C ARG A 26 -1.95 -6.45 7.54
N PHE A 27 -2.20 -7.35 8.48
CA PHE A 27 -3.18 -8.43 8.29
C PHE A 27 -4.59 -7.87 8.07
N VAL A 28 -5.03 -6.95 8.92
CA VAL A 28 -6.33 -6.29 8.80
C VAL A 28 -6.41 -5.48 7.50
N ALA A 29 -5.35 -4.75 7.14
CA ALA A 29 -5.27 -4.04 5.87
C ALA A 29 -5.42 -4.99 4.67
N ASN A 30 -4.73 -6.12 4.66
CA ASN A 30 -4.84 -7.12 3.59
C ASN A 30 -6.22 -7.76 3.47
N GLN A 31 -6.97 -7.88 4.57
CA GLN A 31 -8.29 -8.51 4.54
C GLN A 31 -9.40 -7.51 4.20
N LEU A 32 -9.37 -6.32 4.80
CA LEU A 32 -10.43 -5.32 4.69
C LEU A 32 -10.18 -4.29 3.58
N TYR A 33 -8.91 -3.98 3.27
CA TYR A 33 -8.48 -2.95 2.33
C TYR A 33 -7.60 -3.58 1.24
N LYS A 34 -8.22 -4.47 0.45
CA LYS A 34 -7.55 -5.26 -0.59
C LYS A 34 -7.07 -4.43 -1.77
N GLU A 35 -7.81 -3.39 -2.12
CA GLU A 35 -7.58 -2.56 -3.30
C GLU A 35 -7.32 -1.08 -2.96
N ASP A 36 -7.35 -0.72 -1.69
CA ASP A 36 -7.16 0.66 -1.22
C ASP A 36 -6.28 0.69 0.05
N ALA A 37 -5.88 1.88 0.47
CA ALA A 37 -5.16 2.11 1.70
C ALA A 37 -6.05 1.95 2.92
N ALA A 38 -5.52 1.32 3.97
CA ALA A 38 -6.13 1.43 5.29
C ALA A 38 -5.96 2.86 5.85
N PRO A 39 -6.79 3.30 6.82
CA PRO A 39 -6.71 4.67 7.37
C PRO A 39 -5.38 5.06 8.03
N TRP A 40 -4.54 4.07 8.37
CA TRP A 40 -3.21 4.24 8.94
C TRP A 40 -2.08 4.04 7.91
N GLU A 41 -2.41 3.69 6.67
CA GLU A 41 -1.47 3.57 5.57
C GLU A 41 -1.45 4.85 4.73
N THR A 42 -0.34 5.10 4.06
CA THR A 42 -0.24 6.15 3.05
C THR A 42 -0.13 5.54 1.65
N VAL A 43 -0.55 6.32 0.66
CA VAL A 43 -0.39 6.03 -0.76
C VAL A 43 0.61 7.00 -1.35
N ASP A 44 1.56 6.47 -2.10
CA ASP A 44 2.50 7.26 -2.86
C ASP A 44 2.15 7.15 -4.35
N ALA A 45 1.93 8.29 -5.00
CA ALA A 45 1.72 8.33 -6.44
C ALA A 45 3.06 8.44 -7.17
N PHE A 46 3.24 7.67 -8.24
CA PHE A 46 4.38 7.74 -9.15
C PHE A 46 3.85 7.91 -10.57
N TYR A 47 4.31 8.96 -11.24
CA TYR A 47 4.00 9.22 -12.65
C TYR A 47 5.29 9.15 -13.47
N TYR A 48 5.28 8.32 -14.50
CA TYR A 48 6.38 8.13 -15.43
C TYR A 48 5.99 8.78 -16.76
N PRO A 49 6.62 9.89 -17.19
CA PRO A 49 6.23 10.57 -18.44
C PRO A 49 6.45 9.73 -19.71
N ASP A 50 7.35 8.74 -19.62
CA ASP A 50 7.67 7.82 -20.71
C ASP A 50 7.67 6.39 -20.17
N ARG A 51 6.72 5.58 -20.64
CA ARG A 51 6.61 4.16 -20.27
C ARG A 51 7.82 3.32 -20.65
N SER A 52 8.64 3.77 -21.61
CA SER A 52 9.88 3.09 -22.00
C SER A 52 11.07 3.44 -21.10
N ASN A 53 10.95 4.49 -20.30
CA ASN A 53 11.99 4.95 -19.39
C ASN A 53 11.44 5.29 -17.99
N LEU A 54 11.35 4.26 -17.14
CA LEU A 54 10.86 4.39 -15.76
C LEU A 54 11.86 5.06 -14.80
N SER A 55 13.08 5.40 -15.25
CA SER A 55 14.06 6.10 -14.40
C SER A 55 13.70 7.57 -14.18
N VAL A 56 12.88 8.14 -15.06
CA VAL A 56 12.37 9.50 -14.96
C VAL A 56 10.94 9.42 -14.43
N PHE A 57 10.74 9.85 -13.19
CA PHE A 57 9.43 9.84 -12.58
C PHE A 57 9.20 11.08 -11.73
N GLN A 58 7.92 11.42 -11.55
CA GLN A 58 7.46 12.41 -10.61
C GLN A 58 6.64 11.70 -9.54
N SER A 59 7.03 11.87 -8.27
CA SER A 59 6.35 11.22 -7.16
C SER A 59 5.61 12.22 -6.28
N ARG A 60 4.41 11.86 -5.83
CA ARG A 60 3.67 12.59 -4.80
C ARG A 60 3.34 11.64 -3.64
N PRO A 61 4.14 11.67 -2.55
CA PRO A 61 3.93 10.79 -1.42
C PRO A 61 2.84 11.30 -0.45
N GLY A 62 2.36 10.41 0.42
CA GLY A 62 1.53 10.78 1.57
C GLY A 62 0.05 11.04 1.26
N LEU A 63 -0.49 10.44 0.21
CA LEU A 63 -1.91 10.46 -0.12
C LEU A 63 -2.69 9.46 0.74
N LYS A 64 -4.00 9.63 0.86
CA LYS A 64 -4.83 8.83 1.78
C LYS A 64 -5.53 7.65 1.10
N SER A 65 -5.68 7.68 -0.21
CA SER A 65 -6.37 6.64 -0.98
C SER A 65 -5.83 6.50 -2.40
N VAL A 66 -6.18 5.39 -3.04
CA VAL A 66 -5.87 5.16 -4.46
C VAL A 66 -6.57 6.16 -5.36
N ASP A 67 -7.77 6.62 -5.01
CA ASP A 67 -8.48 7.64 -5.79
C ASP A 67 -7.77 9.01 -5.74
N GLU A 68 -7.24 9.40 -4.58
CA GLU A 68 -6.38 10.58 -4.48
C GLU A 68 -5.09 10.42 -5.29
N CYS A 69 -4.53 9.21 -5.33
CA CYS A 69 -3.39 8.89 -6.18
C CYS A 69 -3.71 9.07 -7.67
N ARG A 70 -4.83 8.52 -8.15
CA ARG A 70 -5.27 8.70 -9.55
C ARG A 70 -5.50 10.17 -9.87
N ALA A 71 -6.12 10.93 -8.97
CA ALA A 71 -6.31 12.37 -9.15
C ALA A 71 -4.96 13.13 -9.23
N ALA A 72 -3.99 12.77 -8.37
CA ALA A 72 -2.65 13.34 -8.39
C ALA A 72 -1.91 13.02 -9.70
N VAL A 73 -1.93 11.76 -10.14
CA VAL A 73 -1.33 11.32 -11.41
C VAL A 73 -1.94 12.07 -12.58
N ASN A 74 -3.27 12.17 -12.65
CA ASN A 74 -3.95 12.91 -13.73
C ASN A 74 -3.50 14.38 -13.78
N GLY A 75 -3.31 15.01 -12.62
CA GLY A 75 -2.75 16.37 -12.54
C GLY A 75 -1.31 16.47 -13.05
N LEU A 76 -0.46 15.51 -12.70
CA LEU A 76 0.93 15.43 -13.18
C LEU A 76 0.99 15.15 -14.68
N ALA A 77 0.15 14.26 -15.17
CA ALA A 77 0.04 13.89 -16.57
C ALA A 77 -0.45 15.08 -17.42
N PHE A 78 -1.43 15.83 -16.92
CA PHE A 78 -1.87 17.08 -17.56
C PHE A 78 -0.73 18.11 -17.65
N ALA A 79 0.03 18.30 -16.58
CA ALA A 79 1.19 19.19 -16.57
C ALA A 79 2.29 18.75 -17.57
N ALA A 80 2.42 17.44 -17.81
CA ALA A 80 3.33 16.86 -18.79
C ALA A 80 2.75 16.81 -20.23
N SER A 81 1.61 17.47 -20.48
CA SER A 81 0.89 17.42 -21.76
C SER A 81 0.46 16.01 -22.20
N ASP A 82 0.24 15.10 -21.25
CA ASP A 82 -0.23 13.73 -21.46
C ASP A 82 -1.52 13.45 -20.68
N ALA A 83 -2.55 14.28 -20.89
CA ALA A 83 -3.80 14.23 -20.13
C ALA A 83 -4.54 12.87 -20.20
N GLY A 84 -4.22 12.02 -21.17
CA GLY A 84 -4.81 10.70 -21.33
C GLY A 84 -3.90 9.54 -20.89
N LEU A 85 -2.73 9.81 -20.29
CA LEU A 85 -1.75 8.77 -19.94
C LEU A 85 -1.42 7.86 -21.13
N ASN A 86 -1.34 8.45 -22.33
CA ASN A 86 -1.13 7.71 -23.56
C ASN A 86 0.35 7.51 -23.85
N ARG A 87 1.26 8.25 -23.20
CA ARG A 87 2.70 8.16 -23.42
C ARG A 87 3.41 7.67 -22.16
N GLY A 88 2.96 8.20 -21.03
CA GLY A 88 3.42 7.80 -19.72
C GLY A 88 2.78 6.54 -19.16
N ASP A 89 3.22 6.19 -17.96
CA ASP A 89 2.63 5.17 -17.10
C ASP A 89 2.54 5.73 -15.68
N TYR A 90 1.83 5.03 -14.79
CA TYR A 90 1.73 5.44 -13.39
C TYR A 90 1.55 4.26 -12.46
N GLU A 91 1.95 4.47 -11.20
CA GLU A 91 1.82 3.48 -10.14
C GLU A 91 1.42 4.16 -8.83
N CYS A 92 0.48 3.54 -8.13
CA CYS A 92 0.03 3.93 -6.80
C CYS A 92 0.54 2.90 -5.80
N GLY A 93 1.59 3.25 -5.05
CA GLY A 93 2.15 2.41 -4.00
C GLY A 93 1.38 2.57 -2.70
N VAL A 94 0.68 1.54 -2.25
CA VAL A 94 -0.16 1.55 -1.04
C VAL A 94 0.57 0.87 0.12
N GLY A 95 0.55 1.51 1.29
CA GLY A 95 1.08 0.92 2.52
C GLY A 95 2.58 0.72 2.45
N LYS A 96 3.34 1.82 2.40
CA LYS A 96 4.80 1.81 2.39
C LYS A 96 5.34 1.07 3.63
N LEU A 97 6.11 0.02 3.41
CA LEU A 97 6.73 -0.74 4.49
C LEU A 97 7.92 0.04 5.03
N ASN A 98 7.93 0.25 6.34
CA ASN A 98 9.07 0.85 7.03
C ASN A 98 10.21 -0.17 7.10
N GLY A 99 11.28 0.05 6.34
CA GLY A 99 12.48 -0.79 6.35
C GLY A 99 13.47 -0.32 5.31
N ASP A 100 14.77 -0.38 5.62
CA ASP A 100 15.82 -0.15 4.64
C ASP A 100 15.99 -1.39 3.78
N TYR A 101 15.30 -1.43 2.64
CA TYR A 101 15.46 -2.48 1.65
C TYR A 101 16.49 -2.07 0.59
N TYR A 102 17.73 -1.80 1.00
CA TYR A 102 18.80 -1.37 0.08
C TYR A 102 18.43 -0.15 -0.79
N GLY A 103 17.68 0.81 -0.21
CA GLY A 103 17.19 1.99 -0.93
C GLY A 103 15.91 1.77 -1.75
N LEU A 104 15.31 0.57 -1.69
CA LEU A 104 14.04 0.27 -2.34
C LEU A 104 12.87 0.64 -1.42
N SER A 105 11.88 1.35 -1.96
CA SER A 105 10.59 1.51 -1.29
C SER A 105 9.71 0.31 -1.60
N VAL A 106 9.38 -0.49 -0.59
CA VAL A 106 8.52 -1.67 -0.74
C VAL A 106 7.11 -1.32 -0.26
N TYR A 107 6.11 -1.64 -1.07
CA TYR A 107 4.71 -1.36 -0.80
C TYR A 107 3.94 -2.66 -0.54
N ARG A 108 2.87 -2.58 0.24
CA ARG A 108 1.96 -3.72 0.46
C ARG A 108 1.24 -4.10 -0.82
N LEU A 109 0.80 -3.10 -1.58
CA LEU A 109 0.06 -3.24 -2.83
C LEU A 109 0.51 -2.14 -3.80
N THR A 110 0.54 -2.45 -5.10
CA THR A 110 0.74 -1.44 -6.15
C THR A 110 -0.47 -1.50 -7.08
N VAL A 111 -1.12 -0.36 -7.30
CA VAL A 111 -2.31 -0.22 -8.15
C VAL A 111 -1.99 0.65 -9.36
N ARG A 112 -2.62 0.33 -10.49
CA ARG A 112 -2.56 1.07 -11.75
C ARG A 112 -3.97 1.46 -12.22
#